data_AF-A0A5P2G5D3-F1
#
_entry.id   AF-A0A5P2G5D3-F1
#
_cell.length_a   1.000
_cell.length_b   1.000
_cell.length_c   1.000
_cell.angle_alpha   90.00
_cell.angle_beta   90.00
_cell.angle_gamma   90.00
#
_symmetry.space_group_name_H-M   'P 1'
#
loop_
_entity.id
_entity.type
_entity.pdbx_description
1 polymer ?
#
loop_
_entity_poly.entity_id
_entity_poly.type
_entity_poly.pdbx_seq_one_letter_code
_entity_poly.pdbx_strand_id
1 'polypeptide(L)'
;MKKKLKIFALSLIGIAVLLFAVLIIHIIVMVKKEGQIPNATMQLARVDFGQPIDSSSLINIQNKVKNMKGVKNTYYNAKANILVYGYDNRLNNAKNIFNLAIKNNGVIAQPHVVSSKQANTGCPAMGGNSFYSKITKIIYKLVY
;
A
#
# COMPACT_ATOMS: atom_id res chain seq x y z
N MET A 1 -51.01 -1.80 -28.69
CA MET A 1 -49.94 -1.10 -27.92
C MET A 1 -49.57 -1.78 -26.60
N LYS A 2 -50.50 -2.07 -25.68
CA LYS A 2 -50.20 -2.59 -24.33
C LYS A 2 -49.40 -3.91 -24.28
N LYS A 3 -49.67 -4.88 -25.17
CA LYS A 3 -48.91 -6.14 -25.27
C LYS A 3 -47.44 -5.94 -25.69
N LYS A 4 -47.19 -5.08 -26.67
CA LYS A 4 -45.82 -4.77 -27.12
C LYS A 4 -45.02 -4.05 -26.02
N LEU A 5 -45.66 -3.16 -25.26
CA LEU A 5 -45.06 -2.49 -24.11
C LEU A 5 -44.72 -3.47 -22.97
N LYS A 6 -45.60 -4.46 -22.70
CA LYS A 6 -45.35 -5.50 -21.69
C LYS A 6 -44.17 -6.41 -22.07
N ILE A 7 -44.07 -6.78 -23.35
CA ILE A 7 -42.94 -7.59 -23.86
C ILE A 7 -41.64 -6.79 -23.79
N PHE A 8 -41.67 -5.51 -24.14
CA PHE A 8 -40.50 -4.63 -24.04
C PHE A 8 -40.03 -4.47 -22.58
N ALA A 9 -40.95 -4.21 -21.65
CA ALA A 9 -40.63 -4.11 -20.23
C ALA A 9 -40.06 -5.42 -19.66
N LEU A 10 -40.62 -6.57 -20.05
CA LEU A 10 -40.14 -7.88 -19.63
C LEU A 10 -38.74 -8.17 -20.17
N SER A 11 -38.47 -7.80 -21.43
CA SER A 11 -37.15 -7.92 -22.04
C SER A 11 -36.11 -7.05 -21.34
N LEU A 12 -36.47 -5.80 -20.99
CA LEU A 12 -35.59 -4.89 -20.28
C LEU A 12 -35.22 -5.41 -18.88
N ILE A 13 -36.21 -5.94 -18.14
CA ILE A 13 -35.98 -6.57 -16.84
C ILE A 13 -35.11 -7.82 -16.99
N GLY A 14 -35.35 -8.64 -18.01
CA GLY A 14 -34.53 -9.82 -18.29
C GLY A 14 -33.07 -9.47 -18.53
N ILE A 15 -32.80 -8.43 -19.33
CA ILE A 15 -31.45 -7.91 -19.57
C ILE A 15 -30.82 -7.38 -18.27
N ALA A 16 -31.58 -6.62 -17.47
CA ALA A 16 -31.08 -6.09 -16.21
C ALA A 16 -30.68 -7.20 -15.23
N VAL A 17 -31.50 -8.26 -15.10
CA VAL A 17 -31.21 -9.43 -14.27
C VAL A 17 -29.98 -10.19 -14.79
N LEU A 18 -29.88 -10.38 -16.11
CA LEU A 18 -28.72 -11.04 -16.72
C LEU A 18 -27.43 -10.26 -16.44
N LEU A 19 -27.42 -8.95 -16.65
CA LEU A 19 -26.27 -8.08 -16.37
C LEU A 19 -25.90 -8.10 -14.88
N PHE A 20 -26.89 -8.11 -14.00
CA PHE A 20 -26.67 -8.21 -12.56
C PHE A 20 -26.02 -9.56 -12.16
N ALA A 21 -26.49 -10.67 -12.73
CA ALA A 21 -25.90 -11.99 -12.50
C ALA A 21 -24.44 -12.05 -13.01
N VAL A 22 -24.17 -11.52 -14.21
CA VAL A 22 -22.81 -11.43 -14.76
C VAL A 22 -21.91 -10.56 -13.86
N LEU A 23 -22.42 -9.44 -13.35
CA LEU A 23 -21.68 -8.58 -12.43
C LEU A 23 -21.32 -9.31 -11.13
N ILE A 24 -22.26 -10.06 -10.53
CA ILE A 24 -21.98 -10.87 -9.33
C ILE A 24 -20.88 -11.89 -9.62
N ILE A 25 -21.00 -12.65 -10.72
CA ILE A 25 -20.00 -13.65 -11.09
C ILE A 25 -18.64 -12.98 -11.30
N HIS A 26 -18.60 -11.84 -12.00
CA HIS A 26 -17.37 -11.09 -12.22
C HIS A 26 -16.71 -10.66 -10.91
N ILE A 27 -17.48 -10.09 -9.96
CA ILE A 27 -16.97 -9.69 -8.65
C ILE A 27 -16.44 -10.90 -7.89
N ILE A 28 -17.19 -12.00 -7.82
CA ILE A 28 -16.74 -13.22 -7.12
C ILE A 28 -15.45 -13.76 -7.74
N VAL A 29 -15.38 -13.83 -9.07
CA VAL A 29 -14.19 -14.30 -9.78
C VAL A 29 -13.02 -13.37 -9.51
N MET A 30 -13.19 -12.05 -9.61
CA MET A 30 -12.11 -11.09 -9.38
C MET A 30 -11.63 -11.10 -7.94
N VAL A 31 -12.54 -11.05 -6.95
CA VAL A 31 -12.18 -11.12 -5.52
C VAL A 31 -11.44 -12.40 -5.17
N LYS A 32 -11.80 -13.55 -5.78
CA LYS A 32 -11.10 -14.83 -5.56
C LYS A 32 -9.82 -14.98 -6.39
N LYS A 33 -9.73 -14.34 -7.55
CA LYS A 33 -8.55 -14.36 -8.44
C LYS A 33 -7.52 -13.29 -8.13
N GLU A 34 -7.80 -12.34 -7.24
CA GLU A 34 -6.76 -11.51 -6.65
C GLU A 34 -5.80 -12.45 -5.92
N GLY A 35 -4.80 -12.93 -6.66
CA GLY A 35 -3.68 -13.66 -6.13
C GLY A 35 -2.97 -12.82 -5.08
N GLN A 36 -2.07 -13.44 -4.33
CA GLN A 36 -1.30 -12.75 -3.30
C GLN A 36 -0.79 -11.41 -3.83
N ILE A 37 -1.26 -10.30 -3.24
CA ILE A 37 -0.84 -8.96 -3.63
C ILE A 37 0.69 -8.98 -3.62
N PRO A 38 1.35 -8.74 -4.77
CA PRO A 38 2.79 -8.82 -4.83
C PRO A 38 3.35 -7.82 -3.81
N ASN A 39 4.22 -8.32 -2.92
CA ASN A 39 4.82 -7.51 -1.86
C ASN A 39 3.82 -6.93 -0.83
N ALA A 40 2.68 -7.59 -0.57
CA ALA A 40 1.68 -7.16 0.43
C ALA A 40 2.26 -6.81 1.82
N THR A 41 3.37 -7.44 2.18
CA THR A 41 4.02 -7.30 3.48
C THR A 41 5.26 -6.39 3.43
N MET A 42 5.63 -5.91 2.23
CA MET A 42 6.73 -4.98 2.09
C MET A 42 6.30 -3.59 2.55
N GLN A 43 7.09 -3.03 3.44
CA GLN A 43 6.95 -1.66 3.92
C GLN A 43 8.21 -0.87 3.60
N LEU A 44 8.03 0.43 3.40
CA LEU A 44 9.13 1.38 3.25
C LEU A 44 9.31 2.14 4.56
N ALA A 45 10.56 2.28 4.98
CA ALA A 45 10.94 3.19 6.05
C ALA A 45 12.01 4.16 5.56
N ARG A 46 12.05 5.30 6.22
CA ARG A 46 12.91 6.43 5.89
C ARG A 46 13.63 6.89 7.15
N VAL A 47 14.90 7.23 7.01
CA VAL A 47 15.73 7.82 8.04
C VAL A 47 16.37 9.07 7.49
N ASP A 48 16.24 10.15 8.24
CA ASP A 48 16.76 11.46 7.90
C ASP A 48 18.04 11.69 8.71
N PHE A 49 19.12 12.04 8.04
CA PHE A 49 20.40 12.35 8.68
C PHE A 49 20.55 13.86 8.88
N GLY A 50 21.01 14.27 10.05
CA GLY A 50 21.16 15.69 10.40
C GLY A 50 22.28 16.40 9.63
N GLN A 51 23.20 15.64 9.02
CA GLN A 51 24.32 16.14 8.25
C GLN A 51 24.69 15.15 7.14
N PRO A 52 25.40 15.59 6.09
CA PRO A 52 25.97 14.69 5.09
C PRO A 52 26.84 13.63 5.75
N ILE A 53 26.65 12.37 5.36
CA ILE A 53 27.45 11.24 5.82
C ILE A 53 28.61 11.02 4.85
N ASP A 54 29.80 10.75 5.38
CA ASP A 54 30.93 10.34 4.56
C ASP A 54 30.66 9.01 3.84
N SER A 55 31.26 8.82 2.67
CA SER A 55 30.99 7.65 1.84
C SER A 55 31.27 6.32 2.55
N SER A 56 32.25 6.26 3.47
CA SER A 56 32.64 5.01 4.13
C SER A 56 31.65 4.61 5.23
N SER A 57 31.24 5.55 6.09
CA SER A 57 30.19 5.33 7.08
C SER A 57 28.86 5.02 6.41
N LEU A 58 28.56 5.66 5.28
CA LEU A 58 27.33 5.39 4.53
C LEU A 58 27.30 3.94 4.02
N ILE A 59 28.38 3.47 3.40
CA ILE A 59 28.48 2.09 2.91
C ILE A 59 28.31 1.10 4.07
N ASN A 60 28.96 1.38 5.22
CA ASN A 60 28.82 0.54 6.42
C ASN A 60 27.36 0.47 6.91
N ILE A 61 26.70 1.62 7.05
CA ILE A 61 25.29 1.70 7.46
C ILE A 61 24.40 0.97 6.46
N GLN A 62 24.57 1.21 5.16
CA GLN A 62 23.78 0.55 4.11
C GLN A 62 23.97 -0.97 4.12
N ASN A 63 25.20 -1.46 4.32
CA ASN A 63 25.48 -2.89 4.42
C ASN A 63 24.85 -3.50 5.67
N LYS A 64 24.96 -2.83 6.83
CA LYS A 64 24.30 -3.27 8.06
C LYS A 64 22.79 -3.36 7.86
N VAL A 65 22.16 -2.33 7.30
CA VAL A 65 20.71 -2.32 7.03
C VAL A 65 20.34 -3.41 6.02
N LYS A 66 21.07 -3.55 4.92
CA LYS A 66 20.81 -4.56 3.88
C LYS A 66 20.92 -5.99 4.42
N ASN A 67 21.81 -6.23 5.36
CA ASN A 67 22.02 -7.54 5.98
C ASN A 67 21.03 -7.85 7.12
N MET A 68 20.21 -6.89 7.54
CA MET A 68 19.15 -7.15 8.52
C MET A 68 18.09 -8.08 7.94
N LYS A 69 17.66 -9.07 8.74
CA LYS A 69 16.59 -9.99 8.36
C LYS A 69 15.35 -9.24 7.86
N GLY A 70 14.82 -9.66 6.73
CA GLY A 70 13.61 -9.08 6.12
C GLY A 70 13.84 -7.85 5.25
N VAL A 71 15.01 -7.21 5.30
CA VAL A 71 15.34 -6.09 4.40
C VAL A 71 15.58 -6.61 2.98
N LYS A 72 15.07 -5.90 1.98
CA LYS A 72 15.22 -6.25 0.56
C LYS A 72 16.09 -5.23 -0.17
N ASN A 73 15.79 -3.95 0.01
CA ASN A 73 16.37 -2.87 -0.76
C ASN A 73 16.78 -1.71 0.17
N THR A 74 17.84 -1.00 -0.19
CA THR A 74 18.28 0.24 0.46
C THR A 74 18.67 1.27 -0.61
N TYR A 75 18.41 2.55 -0.35
CA TYR A 75 18.74 3.64 -1.25
C TYR A 75 19.07 4.90 -0.45
N TYR A 76 20.19 5.54 -0.76
CA TYR A 76 20.59 6.80 -0.13
C TYR A 76 20.46 7.95 -1.12
N ASN A 77 19.74 8.99 -0.70
CA ASN A 77 19.66 10.26 -1.41
C ASN A 77 20.63 11.26 -0.78
N ALA A 78 21.77 11.47 -1.42
CA ALA A 78 22.81 12.39 -0.96
C ALA A 78 22.38 13.86 -0.94
N LYS A 79 21.47 14.28 -1.83
CA LYS A 79 20.99 15.68 -1.87
C LYS A 79 20.12 16.01 -0.66
N ALA A 80 19.36 15.04 -0.17
CA ALA A 80 18.43 15.21 0.94
C ALA A 80 18.98 14.69 2.28
N ASN A 81 20.12 14.00 2.28
CA ASN A 81 20.65 13.26 3.43
C ASN A 81 19.62 12.25 3.99
N ILE A 82 19.04 11.45 3.10
CA ILE A 82 17.97 10.50 3.45
C ILE A 82 18.36 9.08 3.06
N LEU A 83 18.21 8.13 3.96
CA LEU A 83 18.22 6.69 3.67
C LEU A 83 16.80 6.15 3.64
N VAL A 84 16.42 5.50 2.54
CA VAL A 84 15.17 4.75 2.38
C VAL A 84 15.50 3.26 2.31
N TYR A 85 14.72 2.43 2.98
CA TYR A 85 14.85 0.99 2.90
C TYR A 85 13.50 0.29 2.90
N GLY A 86 13.42 -0.81 2.13
CA GLY A 86 12.25 -1.68 2.06
C GLY A 86 12.46 -2.95 2.86
N TYR A 87 11.48 -3.34 3.67
CA TYR A 87 11.54 -4.55 4.50
C TYR A 87 10.21 -5.30 4.55
N ASP A 88 10.26 -6.62 4.75
CA ASP A 88 9.10 -7.46 5.02
C ASP A 88 8.68 -7.33 6.49
N ASN A 89 7.49 -6.78 6.72
CA ASN A 89 6.96 -6.48 8.05
C ASN A 89 6.62 -7.73 8.90
N ARG A 90 6.59 -8.92 8.29
CA ARG A 90 6.43 -10.19 9.01
C ARG A 90 7.74 -10.65 9.67
N LEU A 91 8.87 -10.19 9.14
CA LEU A 91 10.19 -10.64 9.56
C LEU A 91 10.91 -9.63 10.44
N ASN A 92 10.57 -8.34 10.32
CA ASN A 92 11.22 -7.25 11.05
C ASN A 92 10.36 -5.98 11.07
N ASN A 93 10.79 -4.95 11.79
CA ASN A 93 10.15 -3.64 11.81
C ASN A 93 11.16 -2.49 11.73
N ALA A 94 10.70 -1.32 11.27
CA ALA A 94 11.54 -0.14 11.08
C ALA A 94 12.28 0.31 12.35
N LYS A 95 11.62 0.25 13.53
CA LYS A 95 12.23 0.65 14.81
C LYS A 95 13.42 -0.23 15.17
N ASN A 96 13.27 -1.55 15.00
CA ASN A 96 14.33 -2.51 15.27
C ASN A 96 15.51 -2.33 14.30
N ILE A 97 15.23 -2.19 13.00
CA ILE A 97 16.26 -1.92 11.98
C ILE A 97 17.02 -0.63 12.30
N PHE A 98 16.32 0.46 12.63
CA PHE A 98 16.94 1.72 12.99
C PHE A 98 17.86 1.57 14.22
N ASN A 99 17.37 0.97 15.30
CA ASN A 99 18.11 0.84 16.55
C ASN A 99 19.39 -0.01 16.38
N LEU A 100 19.32 -1.11 15.64
CA LEU A 100 20.42 -2.06 15.52
C LEU A 100 21.42 -1.68 14.42
N ALA A 101 20.93 -1.19 13.28
CA ALA A 101 21.77 -0.97 12.10
C ALA A 101 22.21 0.48 11.91
N ILE A 102 21.52 1.47 12.52
CA ILE A 102 21.73 2.90 12.22
C ILE A 102 22.16 3.68 13.47
N LYS A 103 21.37 3.64 14.55
CA LYS A 103 21.54 4.47 15.76
C LYS A 103 22.95 4.40 16.36
N ASN A 104 23.59 3.23 16.31
CA ASN A 104 24.87 2.98 16.97
C ASN A 104 26.11 3.34 16.12
N ASN A 105 25.96 4.02 14.97
CA ASN A 105 27.09 4.34 14.08
C ASN A 105 27.65 5.76 14.29
N GLY A 106 27.37 6.41 15.42
CA GLY A 106 27.91 7.75 15.72
C GLY A 106 27.37 8.88 14.83
N VAL A 107 26.30 8.61 14.07
CA VAL A 107 25.66 9.59 13.18
C VAL A 107 24.40 10.16 13.82
N ILE A 108 24.16 11.46 13.58
CA ILE A 108 22.90 12.11 13.95
C ILE A 108 21.84 11.68 12.94
N ALA A 109 20.97 10.76 13.34
CA ALA A 109 19.94 10.19 12.49
C ALA A 109 18.60 10.11 13.23
N GLN A 110 17.49 10.32 12.52
CA GLN A 110 16.14 10.16 13.07
C GLN A 110 15.25 9.37 12.11
N PRO A 111 14.44 8.42 12.60
CA PRO A 111 13.46 7.76 11.76
C PRO A 111 12.35 8.75 11.40
N HIS A 112 11.93 8.76 10.14
CA HIS A 112 10.80 9.56 9.73
C HIS A 112 9.50 8.93 10.23
N VAL A 113 8.76 9.68 11.03
CA VAL A 113 7.42 9.31 11.48
C VAL A 113 6.42 10.19 10.75
N VAL A 114 5.47 9.56 10.06
CA VAL A 114 4.42 10.24 9.31
C VAL A 114 3.49 10.96 10.30
N SER A 115 3.35 12.27 10.16
CA SER A 115 2.38 13.04 10.95
C SER A 115 0.94 12.70 10.55
N SER A 116 -0.02 12.92 11.44
CA SER A 116 -1.45 12.74 11.15
C SER A 116 -1.91 13.53 9.91
N LYS A 117 -1.39 14.75 9.74
CA LYS A 117 -1.65 15.59 8.55
C LYS A 117 -1.14 14.94 7.27
N GLN A 118 0.06 14.36 7.28
CA GLN A 118 0.65 13.69 6.10
C GLN A 118 -0.03 12.34 5.79
N ALA A 119 -0.45 11.60 6.82
CA ALA A 119 -1.22 10.37 6.63
C ALA A 119 -2.52 10.63 5.86
N ASN A 120 -3.16 11.78 6.08
CA ASN A 120 -4.38 12.19 5.39
C ASN A 120 -4.16 12.69 3.95
N THR A 121 -2.90 12.91 3.53
CA THR A 121 -2.55 13.34 2.16
C THR A 121 -2.12 12.21 1.23
N GLY A 122 -2.18 10.95 1.68
CA GLY A 122 -1.83 9.80 0.85
C GLY A 122 -2.72 9.72 -0.40
N CYS A 123 -2.16 9.28 -1.54
CA CYS A 123 -2.92 9.06 -2.76
C CYS A 123 -4.05 8.06 -2.48
N PRO A 124 -5.31 8.49 -2.51
CA PRO A 124 -6.41 7.61 -2.18
C PRO A 124 -6.53 6.58 -3.31
N ALA A 125 -6.44 5.28 -2.99
CA ALA A 125 -6.66 4.21 -3.97
C ALA A 125 -8.07 4.30 -4.61
N MET A 126 -9.02 4.93 -3.91
CA MET A 126 -10.32 5.35 -4.42
C MET A 126 -10.64 6.74 -3.86
N GLY A 127 -11.08 7.69 -4.69
CA GLY A 127 -11.45 9.03 -4.21
C GLY A 127 -12.42 8.95 -3.02
N GLY A 128 -12.05 9.56 -1.88
CA GLY A 128 -12.68 9.30 -0.58
C GLY A 128 -14.18 9.60 -0.48
N ASN A 129 -14.71 10.44 -1.38
CA ASN A 129 -16.13 10.79 -1.50
C ASN A 129 -16.79 10.31 -2.80
N SER A 130 -16.08 9.52 -3.63
CA SER A 130 -16.66 8.99 -4.87
C SER A 130 -17.83 8.04 -4.59
N PHE A 131 -18.78 7.98 -5.53
CA PHE A 131 -19.90 7.04 -5.50
C PHE A 131 -19.41 5.59 -5.33
N TYR A 132 -18.35 5.22 -6.07
CA TYR A 132 -17.71 3.91 -5.98
C TYR A 132 -17.15 3.63 -4.57
N SER A 133 -16.48 4.59 -3.93
CA SER A 133 -15.97 4.40 -2.55
C SER A 133 -17.08 4.10 -1.55
N LYS A 134 -18.25 4.74 -1.68
CA LYS A 134 -19.40 4.51 -0.81
C LYS A 134 -19.98 3.10 -0.99
N ILE A 135 -20.12 2.65 -2.24
CA ILE A 135 -20.63 1.31 -2.56
C ILE A 135 -19.66 0.24 -2.05
N THR A 136 -18.35 0.39 -2.32
CA THR A 136 -17.35 -0.58 -1.87
C THR A 136 -17.33 -0.72 -0.35
N LYS A 137 -17.47 0.37 0.41
CA LYS A 137 -17.58 0.31 1.88
C LYS A 137 -18.80 -0.47 2.36
N ILE A 138 -19.94 -0.32 1.69
CA ILE A 138 -21.18 -1.04 2.02
C ILE A 138 -21.00 -2.54 1.73
N ILE A 139 -20.49 -2.89 0.55
CA ILE A 139 -20.27 -4.29 0.15
C ILE A 139 -19.25 -4.97 1.09
N TYR A 140 -18.14 -4.29 1.41
CA TYR A 140 -17.13 -4.82 2.32
C TYR A 140 -17.75 -5.21 3.68
N LYS A 141 -18.60 -4.36 4.26
CA LYS A 141 -19.30 -4.62 5.53
C LYS A 141 -20.33 -5.77 5.47
N LEU A 142 -20.78 -6.14 4.28
CA LEU A 142 -21.75 -7.24 4.09
C LEU A 142 -21.07 -8.58 3.84
N VAL A 143 -19.85 -8.57 3.31
CA VAL A 143 -19.09 -9.77 2.93
C VAL A 143 -18.07 -10.18 4.02
N TYR A 144 -17.57 -9.21 4.79
CA TYR A 144 -16.68 -9.38 5.94
C TYR A 144 -17.34 -8.83 7.21
#